data_AF-A0A0F9QSW8-F1
#
_entry.id   AF-A0A0F9QSW8-F1
#
_cell.length_a   1.000
_cell.length_b   1.000
_cell.length_c   1.000
_cell.angle_alpha   90.00
_cell.angle_beta   90.00
_cell.angle_gamma   90.00
#
_symmetry.space_group_name_H-M   'P 1'
#
loop_
_entity.id
_entity.type
_entity.pdbx_description
1 polymer ?
#
loop_
_entity_poly.entity_id
_entity_poly.type
_entity_poly.pdbx_seq_one_letter_code
_entity_poly.pdbx_strand_id
1 'polypeptide(L)'
;MNEDKMKAIFLLAGLDIESHYELANEYWPDCAEYADVRRASPWWLVKTQYGLIKIGWRKRVINIDWSDTEYRSGVSKFADGSDIDVLTKDDVTKAESMVHAYGYAKAVQYLSALDLRLQQVAYAAENPVENPVG
;
A
#
# COMPACT_ATOMS: atom_id res chain seq x y z
N MET A 1 5.00 -2.58 14.56
CA MET A 1 4.03 -1.46 14.61
C MET A 1 2.86 -1.98 15.44
N ASN A 2 2.32 -1.25 16.42
CA ASN A 2 1.13 -1.77 17.12
C ASN A 2 -0.14 -1.48 16.32
N GLU A 3 -1.22 -2.17 16.66
CA GLU A 3 -2.51 -2.11 15.96
C GLU A 3 -3.07 -0.68 15.90
N ASP A 4 -3.07 0.05 17.01
CA ASP A 4 -3.59 1.43 17.07
C ASP A 4 -2.88 2.36 16.09
N LYS A 5 -1.55 2.23 15.96
CA LYS A 5 -0.78 3.03 14.99
C LYS A 5 -1.13 2.64 13.56
N MET A 6 -1.28 1.34 13.28
CA MET A 6 -1.70 0.89 11.95
C MET A 6 -3.07 1.48 11.60
N LYS A 7 -4.07 1.34 12.49
CA LYS A 7 -5.41 1.89 12.29
C LYS A 7 -5.39 3.40 12.11
N ALA A 8 -4.63 4.12 12.92
CA ALA A 8 -4.50 5.58 12.80
C ALA A 8 -3.91 6.01 11.46
N ILE A 9 -2.90 5.29 10.95
CA ILE A 9 -2.31 5.58 9.63
C ILE A 9 -3.35 5.43 8.52
N PHE A 10 -4.12 4.34 8.52
CA PHE A 10 -5.16 4.09 7.51
C PHE A 10 -6.30 5.10 7.60
N LEU A 11 -6.77 5.39 8.81
CA LEU A 11 -7.79 6.41 9.06
C LEU A 11 -7.36 7.78 8.54
N LEU A 12 -6.14 8.21 8.86
CA LEU A 12 -5.60 9.49 8.37
C LEU A 12 -5.36 9.47 6.86
N ALA A 13 -5.12 8.30 6.28
CA ALA A 13 -4.93 8.14 4.85
C ALA A 13 -6.25 8.20 4.05
N GLY A 14 -7.39 8.00 4.70
CA GLY A 14 -8.71 7.88 4.04
C GLY A 14 -9.05 6.46 3.57
N LEU A 15 -8.26 5.45 3.97
CA LEU A 15 -8.51 4.06 3.62
C LEU A 15 -9.28 3.35 4.73
N ASP A 16 -10.47 2.87 4.41
CA ASP A 16 -11.27 2.06 5.31
C ASP A 16 -10.69 0.66 5.49
N ILE A 17 -10.66 0.20 6.74
CA ILE A 17 -10.22 -1.15 7.11
C ILE A 17 -11.46 -2.04 7.23
N GLU A 18 -11.61 -3.01 6.32
CA GLU A 18 -12.66 -4.03 6.43
C GLU A 18 -12.27 -5.11 7.45
N SER A 19 -11.01 -5.54 7.42
CA SER A 19 -10.41 -6.46 8.39
C SER A 19 -8.90 -6.33 8.38
N HIS A 20 -8.23 -6.82 9.43
CA HIS A 20 -6.77 -6.81 9.52
C HIS A 20 -6.26 -8.03 10.27
N TYR A 21 -5.07 -8.49 9.88
CA TYR A 21 -4.41 -9.66 10.44
C TYR A 21 -2.99 -9.30 10.85
N GLU A 22 -2.60 -9.71 12.06
CA GLU A 22 -1.22 -9.58 12.51
C GLU A 22 -0.34 -10.61 11.79
N LEU A 23 0.77 -10.16 11.24
CA LEU A 23 1.78 -11.00 10.62
C LEU A 23 3.09 -10.93 11.42
N ALA A 24 3.79 -12.06 11.51
CA ALA A 24 5.18 -12.05 11.95
C ALA A 24 5.99 -11.12 11.05
N ASN A 25 6.91 -10.35 11.62
CA ASN A 25 7.74 -9.43 10.83
C ASN A 25 8.51 -10.20 9.74
N GLU A 26 8.26 -9.85 8.49
CA GLU A 26 8.85 -10.53 7.31
C GLU A 26 10.22 -9.99 6.92
N TYR A 27 10.74 -8.97 7.61
CA TYR A 27 12.09 -8.46 7.36
C TYR A 27 13.18 -9.35 7.97
N TRP A 28 12.93 -9.90 9.15
CA TRP A 28 13.93 -10.68 9.87
C TRP A 28 13.86 -12.15 9.48
N PRO A 29 15.00 -12.86 9.42
CA PRO A 29 15.03 -14.29 9.16
C PRO A 29 14.12 -15.08 10.12
N ASP A 30 13.50 -16.14 9.61
CA ASP A 30 12.70 -17.06 10.41
C ASP A 30 13.60 -18.05 11.17
N CYS A 31 14.23 -17.58 12.24
CA CYS A 31 15.05 -18.39 13.12
C CYS A 31 14.93 -17.96 14.59
N ALA A 32 15.39 -18.81 15.50
CA ALA A 32 15.31 -18.57 16.94
C ALA A 32 15.94 -17.24 17.38
N GLU A 33 17.03 -16.81 16.72
CA GLU A 33 17.73 -15.55 17.02
C GLU A 33 16.84 -14.32 16.86
N TYR A 34 15.93 -14.33 15.87
CA TYR A 34 15.05 -13.19 15.59
C TYR A 34 13.60 -13.38 16.02
N ALA A 35 13.26 -14.52 16.65
CA ALA A 35 11.88 -14.85 17.03
C ALA A 35 11.24 -13.76 17.92
N ASP A 36 11.99 -13.23 18.89
CA ASP A 36 11.50 -12.18 19.79
C ASP A 36 11.30 -10.87 19.06
N VAL A 37 12.23 -10.47 18.19
CA VAL A 37 12.12 -9.23 17.42
C VAL A 37 10.95 -9.31 16.43
N ARG A 38 10.73 -10.46 15.79
CA ARG A 38 9.61 -10.68 14.88
C ARG A 38 8.26 -10.55 15.58
N ARG A 39 8.15 -11.09 16.81
CA ARG A 39 6.95 -10.96 17.66
C ARG A 39 6.76 -9.54 18.21
N ALA A 40 7.84 -8.86 18.60
CA ALA A 40 7.77 -7.52 19.17
C ALA A 40 7.51 -6.42 18.13
N SER A 41 7.68 -6.71 16.84
CA SER A 41 7.54 -5.74 15.76
C SER A 41 6.68 -6.26 14.61
N PRO A 42 5.42 -6.66 14.86
CA PRO A 42 4.61 -7.28 13.83
C PRO A 42 4.35 -6.34 12.66
N TRP A 43 4.08 -6.99 11.53
CA TRP A 43 3.52 -6.39 10.33
C TRP A 43 2.00 -6.63 10.34
N TRP A 44 1.29 -5.97 9.44
CA TRP A 44 -0.16 -6.05 9.33
C TRP A 44 -0.54 -6.31 7.88
N LEU A 45 -1.44 -7.26 7.68
CA LEU A 45 -2.15 -7.45 6.43
C LEU A 45 -3.54 -6.83 6.58
N VAL A 46 -3.79 -5.77 5.85
CA VAL A 46 -5.01 -4.97 5.97
C VAL A 46 -5.86 -5.19 4.73
N LYS A 47 -7.10 -5.66 4.91
CA LYS A 47 -8.08 -5.77 3.84
C LYS A 47 -8.83 -4.46 3.71
N THR A 48 -8.84 -3.95 2.49
CA THR A 48 -9.62 -2.78 2.05
C THR A 48 -10.58 -3.20 0.94
N GLN A 49 -11.50 -2.31 0.57
CA GLN A 49 -12.38 -2.49 -0.59
C GLN A 49 -11.62 -2.71 -1.91
N TYR A 50 -10.36 -2.26 -2.01
CA TYR A 50 -9.52 -2.37 -3.22
C TYR A 50 -8.60 -3.59 -3.25
N GLY A 51 -8.55 -4.40 -2.19
CA GLY A 51 -7.58 -5.49 -2.05
C GLY A 51 -6.81 -5.44 -0.73
N LEU A 52 -5.78 -6.28 -0.62
CA LEU A 52 -4.92 -6.37 0.56
C LEU A 52 -3.74 -5.38 0.47
N ILE A 53 -3.47 -4.72 1.59
CA ILE A 53 -2.29 -3.87 1.78
C ILE A 53 -1.50 -4.40 2.97
N LYS A 54 -0.24 -4.74 2.73
CA LYS A 54 0.70 -5.18 3.77
C LYS A 54 1.56 -4.02 4.24
N ILE A 55 1.59 -3.79 5.55
CA ILE A 55 2.34 -2.67 6.16
C ILE A 55 3.14 -3.11 7.38
N GLY A 56 4.37 -2.63 7.52
CA GLY A 56 5.16 -2.92 8.71
C GLY A 56 6.51 -2.25 8.76
N TRP A 57 7.13 -2.22 9.95
CA TRP A 57 8.47 -1.68 10.10
C TRP A 57 9.51 -2.66 9.54
N ARG A 58 10.28 -2.17 8.57
CA ARG A 58 11.47 -2.78 7.99
C ARG A 58 12.69 -2.00 8.48
N LYS A 59 13.30 -2.44 9.58
CA LYS A 59 14.41 -1.73 10.26
C LYS A 59 14.04 -0.29 10.65
N ARG A 60 14.34 0.70 9.80
CA ARG A 60 14.15 2.15 10.03
C ARG A 60 13.13 2.81 9.11
N VAL A 61 12.49 2.04 8.24
CA VAL A 61 11.44 2.50 7.31
C VAL A 61 10.20 1.64 7.49
N ILE A 62 9.06 2.15 7.03
CA ILE A 62 7.82 1.40 6.95
C ILE A 62 7.70 0.89 5.52
N ASN A 63 7.63 -0.42 5.36
CA ASN A 63 7.30 -1.05 4.09
C ASN A 63 5.78 -1.00 3.89
N ILE A 64 5.33 -0.54 2.72
CA ILE A 64 3.94 -0.58 2.28
C ILE A 64 3.92 -1.32 0.95
N ASP A 65 3.13 -2.38 0.88
CA ASP A 65 3.01 -3.27 -0.28
C ASP A 65 1.52 -3.44 -0.60
N TRP A 66 1.14 -3.13 -1.84
CA TRP A 66 -0.23 -3.21 -2.37
C TRP A 66 -0.30 -4.11 -3.61
N SER A 67 0.58 -5.11 -3.68
CA SER A 67 0.63 -6.06 -4.80
C SER A 67 -0.70 -6.77 -5.09
N ASP A 68 -1.58 -6.90 -4.09
CA ASP A 68 -2.92 -7.50 -4.20
C ASP A 68 -4.01 -6.52 -4.68
N THR A 69 -3.65 -5.31 -5.10
CA THR A 69 -4.58 -4.32 -5.66
C THR A 69 -4.34 -4.14 -7.16
N GLU A 70 -5.25 -3.47 -7.87
CA GLU A 70 -5.15 -3.27 -9.33
C GLU A 70 -4.16 -2.16 -9.74
N TYR A 71 -3.77 -1.26 -8.82
CA TYR A 71 -2.87 -0.15 -9.15
C TYR A 71 -1.40 -0.59 -9.21
N ARG A 72 -0.70 -0.15 -10.26
CA ARG A 72 0.74 -0.30 -10.49
C ARG A 72 1.33 1.07 -10.81
N SER A 73 2.18 1.57 -9.90
CA SER A 73 2.78 2.90 -10.00
C SER A 73 3.64 3.04 -11.25
N GLY A 74 3.29 4.01 -12.10
CA GLY A 74 3.99 4.30 -13.35
C GLY A 74 3.62 3.38 -14.51
N VAL A 75 2.62 2.51 -14.33
CA VAL A 75 2.16 1.55 -15.35
C VAL A 75 0.65 1.64 -15.56
N SER A 76 -0.13 1.84 -14.51
CA SER A 76 -1.60 1.94 -14.61
C SER A 76 -2.04 3.13 -15.46
N LYS A 77 -3.15 2.95 -16.17
CA LYS A 77 -3.71 3.90 -17.12
C LYS A 77 -5.19 4.12 -16.86
N PHE A 78 -5.69 5.28 -17.29
CA PHE A 78 -7.12 5.52 -17.45
C PHE A 78 -7.66 4.76 -18.67
N ALA A 79 -8.99 4.69 -18.78
CA ALA A 79 -9.66 3.99 -19.87
C ALA A 79 -9.37 4.59 -21.26
N ASP A 80 -9.00 5.87 -21.33
CA ASP A 80 -8.59 6.55 -22.56
C ASP A 80 -7.10 6.30 -22.94
N GLY A 81 -6.38 5.50 -22.15
CA GLY A 81 -4.97 5.16 -22.36
C GLY A 81 -3.97 6.15 -21.76
N SER A 82 -4.43 7.26 -21.18
CA SER A 82 -3.56 8.21 -20.47
C SER A 82 -3.03 7.63 -19.16
N ASP A 83 -1.83 8.08 -18.74
CA ASP A 83 -1.16 7.52 -17.56
C ASP A 83 -1.81 8.00 -16.25
N ILE A 84 -1.94 7.08 -15.29
CA ILE A 84 -2.19 7.41 -13.90
C ILE A 84 -0.83 7.76 -13.26
N ASP A 85 -0.77 8.86 -12.52
CA ASP A 85 0.50 9.29 -11.92
C ASP A 85 1.13 8.18 -11.05
N VAL A 86 2.47 8.24 -10.96
CA VAL A 86 3.24 7.48 -9.99
C VAL A 86 2.82 7.78 -8.55
N LEU A 87 2.99 6.80 -7.65
CA LEU A 87 2.63 6.96 -6.24
C LEU A 87 3.38 8.12 -5.58
N THR A 88 4.69 8.21 -5.83
CA THR A 88 5.54 9.26 -5.27
C THR A 88 6.75 9.56 -6.15
N LYS A 89 7.12 10.84 -6.19
CA LYS A 89 8.36 11.32 -6.83
C LYS A 89 9.56 11.33 -5.88
N ASP A 90 9.35 11.06 -4.59
CA ASP A 90 10.40 11.05 -3.58
C ASP A 90 11.50 10.03 -3.93
N ASP A 91 12.76 10.36 -3.68
CA ASP A 91 13.89 9.46 -3.85
C ASP A 91 13.96 8.46 -2.67
N VAL A 92 13.16 7.40 -2.81
CA VAL A 92 13.04 6.31 -1.85
C VAL A 92 13.07 4.98 -2.59
N THR A 93 13.37 3.90 -1.89
CA THR A 93 13.17 2.56 -2.45
C THR A 93 11.68 2.35 -2.75
N LYS A 94 11.37 2.09 -4.02
CA LYS A 94 10.01 1.88 -4.52
C LYS A 94 10.03 0.93 -5.71
N ALA A 95 8.90 0.26 -5.90
CA ALA A 95 8.56 -0.57 -7.05
C ALA A 95 7.14 -0.20 -7.50
N GLU A 96 6.62 -0.89 -8.51
CA GLU A 96 5.26 -0.66 -9.02
C GLU A 96 4.17 -0.86 -7.95
N SER A 97 4.41 -1.77 -7.00
CA SER A 97 3.45 -2.16 -5.96
C SER A 97 3.99 -2.07 -4.53
N MET A 98 5.14 -1.41 -4.32
CA MET A 98 5.75 -1.28 -3.00
C MET A 98 6.48 0.05 -2.83
N VAL A 99 6.45 0.63 -1.63
CA VAL A 99 7.25 1.80 -1.27
C VAL A 99 7.76 1.71 0.17
N HIS A 100 8.96 2.27 0.40
CA HIS A 100 9.48 2.52 1.74
C HIS A 100 9.20 3.95 2.21
N ALA A 101 8.45 4.08 3.30
CA ALA A 101 8.17 5.34 3.97
C ALA A 101 9.13 5.60 5.14
N TYR A 102 9.70 6.81 5.20
CA TYR A 102 10.53 7.25 6.33
C TYR A 102 9.67 7.80 7.46
N GLY A 103 9.05 6.88 8.22
CA GLY A 103 8.21 7.20 9.36
C GLY A 103 6.74 7.39 9.03
N TYR A 104 5.93 7.61 10.07
CA TYR A 104 4.47 7.57 9.98
C TYR A 104 3.89 8.67 9.09
N ALA A 105 4.42 9.89 9.14
CA ALA A 105 3.95 10.98 8.30
C ALA A 105 4.06 10.65 6.80
N LYS A 106 5.19 10.05 6.39
CA LYS A 106 5.38 9.58 5.02
C LYS A 106 4.50 8.37 4.69
N ALA A 107 4.26 7.48 5.66
CA ALA A 107 3.36 6.35 5.45
C ALA A 107 1.92 6.82 5.17
N VAL A 108 1.42 7.79 5.94
CA VAL A 108 0.12 8.43 5.69
C VAL A 108 0.10 9.10 4.32
N GLN A 109 1.11 9.92 4.00
CA GLN A 109 1.19 10.58 2.69
C GLN A 109 1.10 9.58 1.53
N TYR A 110 1.85 8.47 1.60
CA TYR A 110 1.87 7.48 0.53
C TYR A 110 0.58 6.65 0.48
N LEU A 111 -0.05 6.35 1.61
CA LEU A 111 -1.35 5.67 1.61
C LEU A 111 -2.49 6.57 1.12
N SER A 112 -2.47 7.87 1.42
CA SER A 112 -3.42 8.83 0.84
C SER A 112 -3.26 8.93 -0.67
N ALA A 113 -2.00 8.96 -1.16
CA ALA A 113 -1.76 8.91 -2.60
C ALA A 113 -2.27 7.59 -3.19
N LEU A 114 -2.02 6.46 -2.51
CA LEU A 114 -2.48 5.15 -2.95
C LEU A 114 -4.01 5.08 -3.04
N ASP A 115 -4.73 5.57 -2.04
CA ASP A 115 -6.20 5.65 -2.05
C ASP A 115 -6.72 6.37 -3.30
N LEU A 116 -6.18 7.57 -3.58
CA LEU A 116 -6.53 8.32 -4.77
C LEU A 116 -6.25 7.53 -6.07
N ARG A 117 -5.14 6.80 -6.14
CA ARG A 117 -4.81 6.01 -7.35
C ARG A 117 -5.69 4.78 -7.51
N LEU A 118 -6.05 4.13 -6.40
CA LEU A 118 -6.98 3.00 -6.41
C LEU A 118 -8.38 3.44 -6.85
N GLN A 119 -8.86 4.59 -6.38
CA GLN A 119 -10.10 5.20 -6.86
C GLN A 119 -10.05 5.48 -8.37
N GLN A 120 -8.94 6.02 -8.87
CA GLN A 120 -8.76 6.28 -10.31
C GLN A 120 -8.80 5.01 -11.15
N VAL A 121 -8.13 3.94 -10.70
CA VAL A 121 -8.15 2.64 -11.38
C VAL A 121 -9.54 2.01 -11.33
N ALA A 122 -10.20 2.02 -10.18
CA ALA A 122 -11.55 1.49 -10.01
C ALA A 122 -12.55 2.23 -10.93
N TYR A 123 -12.50 3.56 -10.94
CA TYR A 123 -13.34 4.37 -11.82
C TYR A 123 -13.11 4.06 -13.31
N ALA A 124 -11.85 3.91 -13.73
CA ALA A 124 -11.52 3.57 -15.11
C ALA A 124 -12.03 2.18 -15.53
N ALA A 125 -12.00 1.21 -14.61
CA ALA A 125 -12.54 -0.13 -14.85
C ALA A 125 -14.07 -0.15 -15.00
N GLU A 126 -14.77 0.70 -14.24
CA GLU A 126 -16.24 0.82 -14.29
C GLU A 126 -16.75 1.66 -15.48
N ASN A 127 -15.90 2.52 -16.06
CA ASN A 127 -16.27 3.45 -17.13
C ASN A 127 -15.35 3.27 -18.36
N PRO A 128 -15.40 2.11 -19.06
CA PRO A 128 -14.61 1.90 -20.25
C PRO A 128 -15.03 2.90 -21.35
N VAL A 129 -14.05 3.50 -22.04
CA VAL A 129 -14.33 4.32 -23.21
C VAL A 129 -14.85 3.39 -24.31
N GLU A 130 -16.12 3.53 -24.68
CA GLU A 130 -16.65 2.84 -25.86
C GLU A 130 -15.84 3.29 -27.08
N ASN A 131 -15.13 2.35 -27.71
CA ASN A 131 -14.48 2.63 -28.99
C ASN A 131 -15.58 3.05 -29.97
N PRO A 132 -15.50 4.23 -30.60
CA PRO A 132 -16.40 4.54 -31.70
C PRO A 132 -16.17 3.47 -32.76
N VAL A 133 -17.25 2.73 -33.08
CA VAL A 133 -17.27 1.74 -34.15
C VAL A 133 -16.85 2.47 -35.43
N GLY A 134 -15.63 2.20 -35.89
CA GLY A 134 -15.11 2.64 -37.18
C GLY A 134 -15.63 1.77 -38.31
#